data_AF-A0A6V7NMY3-F1
#
_entry.id   AF-A0A6V7NMY3-F1
#
_cell.length_a   1.000
_cell.length_b   1.000
_cell.length_c   1.000
_cell.angle_alpha   90.00
_cell.angle_beta   90.00
_cell.angle_gamma   90.00
#
_symmetry.space_group_name_H-M   'P 1'
#
loop_
_entity.id
_entity.type
_entity.pdbx_description
1 polymer ?
#
loop_
_entity_poly.entity_id
_entity_poly.type
_entity_poly.pdbx_seq_one_letter_code
_entity_poly.pdbx_strand_id
1 'polypeptide(L)'
;MVEEVRVKHRDYYWVYGKGPVDAGEEEEEEAEEEGGKGRRGRRRRGGGENGAAREKGERKRCAFAACKSMAMPLTRFCHAHILSDPKQTLYKPCNFIIKSNARTGQIICGKPILVAAAPSLCHVHLQRVQKSIAQGLKKTGLNMSSSSKTISKFTVLIADCVRQIQSKRRKSLNASVDKIASKDEKLS
;
A
#
# COMPACT_ATOMS: atom_id res chain seq x y z
N MET A 1 -4.88 -13.36 29.06
CA MET A 1 -5.20 -14.60 28.31
C MET A 1 -5.40 -14.38 26.81
N VAL A 2 -6.38 -13.58 26.35
CA VAL A 2 -6.64 -13.39 24.89
C VAL A 2 -5.48 -12.69 24.15
N GLU A 3 -4.86 -11.67 24.75
CA GLU A 3 -3.72 -10.98 24.13
C GLU A 3 -2.48 -11.86 23.96
N GLU A 4 -2.18 -12.73 24.91
CA GLU A 4 -1.07 -13.69 24.80
C GLU A 4 -1.30 -14.71 23.68
N VAL A 5 -2.54 -15.16 23.50
CA VAL A 5 -2.92 -16.05 22.39
C VAL A 5 -2.73 -15.34 21.05
N ARG A 6 -3.12 -14.07 20.94
CA ARG A 6 -2.91 -13.26 19.71
C ARG A 6 -1.43 -13.08 19.39
N VAL A 7 -0.60 -12.85 20.40
CA VAL A 7 0.86 -12.73 20.24
C VAL A 7 1.46 -14.05 19.78
N LYS A 8 1.17 -15.16 20.47
CA LYS A 8 1.68 -16.49 20.11
C LYS A 8 1.19 -16.95 18.74
N HIS A 9 -0.07 -16.68 18.40
CA HIS A 9 -0.64 -17.01 17.10
C HIS A 9 0.03 -16.20 15.97
N ARG A 10 0.27 -14.90 16.19
CA ARG A 10 1.03 -14.07 15.25
C ARG A 10 2.44 -14.62 15.05
N ASP A 11 3.13 -14.96 16.12
CA ASP A 11 4.49 -15.50 16.06
C ASP A 11 4.52 -16.88 15.37
N TYR A 12 3.54 -17.76 15.64
CA TYR A 12 3.37 -19.03 14.95
C TYR A 12 3.17 -18.83 13.43
N TYR A 13 2.19 -18.01 13.03
CA TYR A 13 1.89 -17.78 11.62
C TYR A 13 3.08 -17.14 10.89
N TRP A 14 3.86 -16.32 11.60
CA TRP A 14 5.08 -15.71 11.09
C TRP A 14 6.23 -16.71 10.90
N VAL A 15 6.36 -17.68 11.80
CA VAL A 15 7.42 -18.70 11.75
C VAL A 15 7.09 -19.80 10.75
N TYR A 16 5.84 -20.27 10.74
CA TYR A 16 5.47 -21.48 10.00
C TYR A 16 4.75 -21.21 8.68
N GLY A 17 4.14 -20.02 8.49
CA GLY A 17 3.63 -19.55 7.20
C GLY A 17 2.60 -20.44 6.47
N LYS A 18 2.22 -21.58 7.05
CA LYS A 18 1.21 -22.51 6.56
C LYS A 18 0.10 -22.58 7.60
N GLY A 19 -1.13 -22.27 7.17
CA GLY A 19 -2.31 -22.60 7.96
C GLY A 19 -2.43 -24.12 8.09
N PRO A 20 -3.13 -24.64 9.12
CA PRO A 20 -3.32 -26.08 9.34
C PRO A 20 -4.06 -26.86 8.22
N VAL A 21 -4.23 -26.29 7.03
CA VAL A 21 -5.06 -26.84 5.94
C VAL A 21 -4.26 -27.33 4.72
N ASP A 22 -2.95 -27.12 4.66
CA ASP A 22 -2.10 -27.61 3.55
C ASP A 22 -1.04 -28.63 4.03
N ALA A 23 -1.42 -29.47 5.01
CA ALA A 23 -0.62 -30.60 5.51
C ALA A 23 -1.18 -31.95 5.03
N GLY A 24 -1.72 -31.98 3.81
CA GLY A 24 -2.06 -33.21 3.10
C GLY A 24 -1.15 -33.33 1.89
N GLU A 25 -0.59 -34.53 1.72
CA GLU A 25 0.23 -35.03 0.61
C GLU A 25 1.74 -35.00 0.88
N GLU A 26 2.15 -36.19 1.30
CA GLU A 26 3.44 -36.74 1.67
C GLU A 26 4.34 -36.92 0.45
N GLU A 27 5.65 -36.68 0.58
CA GLU A 27 6.66 -37.53 -0.05
C GLU A 27 7.82 -37.67 0.96
N GLU A 28 7.86 -38.83 1.61
CA GLU A 28 8.98 -39.30 2.44
C GLU A 28 10.08 -39.81 1.51
N GLU A 29 11.26 -39.18 1.54
CA GLU A 29 12.49 -39.81 1.04
C GLU A 29 13.44 -40.01 2.23
N GLU A 30 13.59 -41.27 2.63
CA GLU A 30 14.60 -41.75 3.57
C GLU A 30 15.99 -41.63 2.92
N ALA A 31 16.97 -41.07 3.64
CA ALA A 31 18.36 -41.09 3.22
C ALA A 31 19.23 -41.62 4.38
N GLU A 32 19.85 -42.76 4.10
CA GLU A 32 20.69 -43.57 4.96
C GLU A 32 21.94 -42.81 5.48
N GLU A 33 22.31 -43.08 6.74
CA GLU A 33 23.58 -42.66 7.33
C GLU A 33 24.75 -43.46 6.75
N GLU A 34 25.80 -42.79 6.27
CA GLU A 34 27.17 -43.28 6.43
C GLU A 34 28.16 -42.15 6.73
N GLY A 35 29.04 -42.40 7.71
CA GLY A 35 29.96 -41.44 8.29
C GLY A 35 31.26 -41.23 7.52
N GLY A 36 31.94 -40.10 7.79
CA GLY A 36 33.29 -39.85 7.28
C GLY A 36 33.89 -38.52 7.74
N LYS A 37 34.96 -38.59 8.53
CA LYS A 37 35.73 -37.47 9.09
C LYS A 37 36.51 -36.69 8.01
N GLY A 38 36.69 -35.36 8.17
CA GLY A 38 37.93 -34.70 7.70
C GLY A 38 37.89 -33.25 7.18
N ARG A 39 38.32 -32.32 8.05
CA ARG A 39 39.25 -31.18 7.84
C ARG A 39 39.07 -30.15 6.68
N ARG A 40 38.99 -28.89 7.14
CA ARG A 40 39.69 -27.65 6.71
C ARG A 40 39.40 -27.06 5.31
N GLY A 41 38.60 -25.99 5.32
CA GLY A 41 39.02 -24.66 4.85
C GLY A 41 38.77 -24.29 3.39
N ARG A 42 37.81 -23.40 3.12
CA ARG A 42 37.97 -22.27 2.18
C ARG A 42 36.81 -21.27 2.28
N ARG A 43 37.14 -20.00 2.55
CA ARG A 43 36.24 -18.87 2.24
C ARG A 43 36.19 -18.71 0.72
N ARG A 44 35.03 -18.86 0.08
CA ARG A 44 34.70 -18.16 -1.18
C ARG A 44 33.18 -18.10 -1.42
N ARG A 45 32.78 -16.90 -1.84
CA ARG A 45 31.51 -16.43 -2.41
C ARG A 45 30.82 -17.41 -3.37
N GLY A 46 29.49 -17.50 -3.27
CA GLY A 46 28.54 -18.08 -4.25
C GLY A 46 27.20 -18.24 -3.53
N GLY A 47 26.08 -17.64 -3.95
CA GLY A 47 25.39 -18.01 -5.18
C GLY A 47 24.70 -19.35 -4.94
N GLY A 48 23.46 -19.33 -4.42
CA GLY A 48 22.74 -20.54 -4.04
C GLY A 48 21.24 -20.30 -4.07
N GLU A 49 20.64 -20.70 -5.17
CA GLU A 49 19.20 -20.85 -5.37
C GLU A 49 18.67 -22.01 -4.53
N ASN A 50 17.39 -21.90 -4.14
CA ASN A 50 16.43 -22.94 -3.74
C ASN A 50 16.95 -24.12 -2.88
N GLY A 51 16.51 -24.13 -1.62
CA GLY A 51 16.59 -25.30 -0.76
C GLY A 51 15.99 -24.99 0.61
N ALA A 52 14.80 -25.51 0.87
CA ALA A 52 14.12 -25.42 2.15
C ALA A 52 14.87 -26.26 3.20
N ALA A 53 15.93 -25.70 3.79
CA ALA A 53 16.55 -26.26 4.99
C ALA A 53 15.89 -25.65 6.22
N ARG A 54 15.05 -26.47 6.85
CA ARG A 54 14.30 -26.26 8.08
C ARG A 54 15.26 -26.14 9.28
N GLU A 55 15.98 -25.03 9.37
CA GLU A 55 16.66 -24.63 10.60
C GLU A 55 15.75 -23.67 11.37
N LYS A 56 15.57 -23.98 12.66
CA LYS A 56 14.85 -23.21 13.68
C LYS A 56 14.93 -21.70 13.39
N GLY A 57 13.84 -21.14 12.87
CA GLY A 57 13.82 -19.93 12.07
C GLY A 57 14.51 -18.70 12.67
N GLU A 58 15.79 -18.52 12.36
CA GLU A 58 16.45 -17.24 12.56
C GLU A 58 15.85 -16.22 11.61
N ARG A 59 15.28 -15.15 12.19
CA ARG A 59 14.69 -14.05 11.43
C ARG A 59 15.78 -13.42 10.56
N LYS A 60 15.72 -13.67 9.25
CA LYS A 60 16.65 -13.05 8.30
C LYS A 60 16.45 -11.54 8.31
N ARG A 61 17.54 -10.77 8.34
CA ARG A 61 17.49 -9.31 8.21
C ARG A 61 16.99 -8.91 6.82
N CYS A 62 16.40 -7.72 6.74
CA CYS A 62 16.01 -7.11 5.49
C CYS A 62 17.22 -7.01 4.54
N ALA A 63 17.02 -7.41 3.29
CA ALA A 63 18.03 -7.38 2.23
C ALA A 63 18.27 -5.98 1.64
N PHE A 64 17.46 -4.99 2.03
CA PHE A 64 17.67 -3.60 1.61
C PHE A 64 18.96 -3.05 2.22
N ALA A 65 19.75 -2.31 1.43
CA ALA A 65 21.07 -1.82 1.82
C ALA A 65 21.00 -1.03 3.14
N ALA A 66 21.90 -1.35 4.08
CA ALA A 66 21.99 -0.74 5.41
C ALA A 66 20.73 -0.85 6.30
N CYS A 67 19.72 -1.65 5.93
CA CYS A 67 18.54 -1.86 6.75
C CYS A 67 18.81 -2.86 7.88
N LYS A 68 18.49 -2.48 9.13
CA LYS A 68 18.69 -3.32 10.33
C LYS A 68 17.44 -4.09 10.75
N SER A 69 16.28 -3.79 10.15
CA SER A 69 15.02 -4.42 10.50
C SER A 69 14.94 -5.87 10.01
N MET A 70 14.08 -6.67 10.65
CA MET A 70 13.83 -8.05 10.23
C MET A 70 12.97 -8.09 8.96
N ALA A 71 13.24 -9.07 8.11
CA ALA A 71 12.38 -9.34 6.96
C ALA A 71 11.00 -9.86 7.41
N MET A 72 9.98 -9.57 6.59
CA MET A 72 8.65 -10.16 6.75
C MET A 72 8.67 -11.65 6.34
N PRO A 73 7.65 -12.47 6.69
CA PRO A 73 7.57 -13.84 6.24
C PRO A 73 7.49 -13.89 4.71
N LEU A 74 8.06 -14.96 4.13
CA LEU A 74 7.99 -15.24 2.69
C LEU A 74 8.67 -14.18 1.79
N THR A 75 9.44 -13.25 2.37
CA THR A 75 10.22 -12.24 1.64
C THR A 75 11.57 -12.00 2.32
N ARG A 76 12.50 -11.39 1.60
CA ARG A 76 13.77 -10.90 2.13
C ARG A 76 13.71 -9.45 2.60
N PHE A 77 12.55 -8.80 2.53
CA PHE A 77 12.41 -7.37 2.84
C PHE A 77 11.51 -7.15 4.07
N CYS A 78 11.80 -6.10 4.84
CA CYS A 78 10.92 -5.68 5.93
C CYS A 78 9.68 -4.96 5.38
N HIS A 79 8.70 -4.68 6.23
CA HIS A 79 7.50 -3.95 5.82
C HIS A 79 7.82 -2.61 5.13
N ALA A 80 8.82 -1.85 5.60
CA ALA A 80 9.16 -0.55 5.01
C ALA A 80 9.79 -0.65 3.60
N HIS A 81 10.51 -1.75 3.32
CA HIS A 81 11.20 -1.99 2.05
C HIS A 81 10.54 -3.08 1.20
N ILE A 82 9.32 -3.48 1.56
CA ILE A 82 8.60 -4.61 0.95
C ILE A 82 8.34 -4.41 -0.55
N LEU A 83 8.30 -3.15 -1.00
CA LEU A 83 8.14 -2.77 -2.41
C LEU A 83 9.44 -2.86 -3.22
N SER A 84 10.59 -3.10 -2.57
CA SER A 84 11.85 -3.42 -3.25
C SER A 84 11.97 -4.90 -3.60
N ASP A 85 11.01 -5.73 -3.17
CA ASP A 85 10.97 -7.14 -3.54
C ASP A 85 10.46 -7.30 -4.98
N PRO A 86 11.26 -7.85 -5.92
CA PRO A 86 10.83 -8.05 -7.30
C PRO A 86 9.69 -9.07 -7.43
N LYS A 87 9.49 -9.93 -6.43
CA LYS A 87 8.39 -10.91 -6.38
C LYS A 87 7.19 -10.41 -5.55
N GLN A 88 7.11 -9.11 -5.27
CA GLN A 88 6.04 -8.55 -4.46
C GLN A 88 4.67 -8.59 -5.16
N THR A 89 3.73 -9.39 -4.63
CA THR A 89 2.36 -9.50 -5.16
C THR A 89 1.28 -9.02 -4.18
N LEU A 90 1.60 -8.92 -2.88
CA LEU A 90 0.65 -8.56 -1.82
C LEU A 90 0.58 -7.06 -1.55
N TYR A 91 1.68 -6.34 -1.80
CA TYR A 91 1.80 -4.91 -1.51
C TYR A 91 1.98 -4.06 -2.78
N LYS A 92 1.39 -2.86 -2.76
CA LYS A 92 1.58 -1.78 -3.74
C LYS A 92 1.88 -0.45 -3.01
N PRO A 93 2.46 0.57 -3.67
CA PRO A 93 2.67 1.87 -3.03
C PRO A 93 1.36 2.65 -2.86
N CYS A 94 1.26 3.42 -1.77
CA CYS A 94 0.25 4.44 -1.60
C CYS A 94 0.44 5.55 -2.65
N ASN A 95 -0.61 5.79 -3.43
CA ASN A 95 -0.62 6.75 -4.55
C ASN A 95 -1.13 8.15 -4.14
N PHE A 96 -1.00 8.52 -2.86
CA PHE A 96 -1.36 9.87 -2.44
C PHE A 96 -0.30 10.86 -2.91
N ILE A 97 -0.72 11.88 -3.66
CA ILE A 97 0.15 12.95 -4.13
C ILE A 97 0.38 13.93 -2.96
N ILE A 98 1.61 13.98 -2.46
CA ILE A 98 2.00 14.89 -1.37
C ILE A 98 2.24 16.29 -1.93
N LYS A 99 2.97 16.37 -3.05
CA LYS A 99 3.27 17.62 -3.77
C LYS A 99 3.23 17.34 -5.26
N SER A 100 2.72 18.31 -6.02
CA SER A 100 2.75 18.28 -7.48
C SER A 100 3.29 19.63 -7.94
N ASN A 101 4.35 19.62 -8.75
CA ASN A 101 4.86 20.82 -9.40
C ASN A 101 5.24 20.53 -10.87
N ALA A 102 5.31 21.59 -11.68
CA ALA A 102 5.61 21.44 -13.11
C ALA A 102 7.07 21.04 -13.39
N ARG A 103 8.00 21.31 -12.47
CA ARG A 103 9.45 21.14 -12.70
C ARG A 103 10.02 19.80 -12.23
N THR A 104 9.55 19.28 -11.10
CA THR A 104 10.06 18.04 -10.46
C THR A 104 9.03 16.90 -10.46
N GLY A 105 7.86 17.11 -11.07
CA GLY A 105 6.80 16.11 -11.17
C GLY A 105 5.99 15.92 -9.88
N GLN A 106 5.35 14.76 -9.79
CA GLN A 106 4.50 14.39 -8.65
C GLN A 106 5.30 13.61 -7.62
N ILE A 107 5.32 14.09 -6.38
CA ILE A 107 5.89 13.40 -5.23
C ILE A 107 4.77 12.63 -4.55
N ILE A 108 4.82 11.30 -4.66
CA ILE A 108 3.85 10.39 -4.06
C ILE A 108 4.28 9.91 -2.67
N CYS A 109 3.33 9.43 -1.87
CA CYS A 109 3.61 8.90 -0.55
C CYS A 109 4.48 7.63 -0.56
N GLY A 110 4.22 6.69 -1.45
CA GLY A 110 5.01 5.46 -1.56
C GLY A 110 4.89 4.48 -0.40
N LYS A 111 4.13 4.77 0.67
CA LYS A 111 3.94 3.84 1.80
C LYS A 111 3.33 2.52 1.32
N PRO A 112 3.88 1.35 1.70
CA PRO A 112 3.32 0.06 1.32
C PRO A 112 1.89 -0.12 1.85
N ILE A 113 0.99 -0.57 0.97
CA ILE A 113 -0.41 -0.91 1.26
C ILE A 113 -0.75 -2.22 0.57
N LEU A 114 -1.78 -2.93 1.03
CA LEU A 114 -2.24 -4.14 0.36
C LEU A 114 -2.75 -3.84 -1.05
N VAL A 115 -2.53 -4.75 -2.01
CA VAL A 115 -3.05 -4.61 -3.38
C VAL A 115 -4.56 -4.48 -3.41
N ALA A 116 -5.26 -5.16 -2.49
CA ALA A 116 -6.71 -5.07 -2.32
C ALA A 116 -7.21 -3.71 -1.80
N ALA A 117 -6.33 -2.83 -1.30
CA ALA A 117 -6.76 -1.52 -0.81
C ALA A 117 -7.31 -0.66 -1.96
N ALA A 118 -8.61 -0.33 -1.85
CA ALA A 118 -9.35 0.54 -2.76
C ALA A 118 -10.04 1.64 -1.94
N PRO A 119 -9.65 2.92 -2.09
CA PRO A 119 -8.62 3.46 -2.99
C PRO A 119 -7.19 3.09 -2.57
N SER A 120 -6.21 3.26 -3.47
CA SER A 120 -4.77 3.00 -3.23
C SER A 120 -4.12 4.00 -2.27
N LEU A 121 -4.65 4.15 -1.06
CA LEU A 121 -4.23 5.08 -0.02
C LEU A 121 -3.86 4.34 1.25
N CYS A 122 -2.79 4.77 1.93
CA CYS A 122 -2.51 4.30 3.28
C CYS A 122 -3.55 4.87 4.25
N HIS A 123 -3.72 4.22 5.41
CA HIS A 123 -4.72 4.63 6.41
C HIS A 123 -4.68 6.14 6.74
N VAL A 124 -3.48 6.71 6.90
CA VAL A 124 -3.30 8.15 7.17
C VAL A 124 -3.87 9.03 6.05
N HIS A 125 -3.63 8.66 4.79
CA HIS A 125 -4.11 9.41 3.65
C HIS A 125 -5.59 9.15 3.34
N LEU A 126 -6.08 7.94 3.56
CA LEU A 126 -7.51 7.63 3.47
C LEU A 126 -8.30 8.47 4.48
N GLN A 127 -7.88 8.50 5.75
CA GLN A 127 -8.52 9.33 6.77
C GLN A 127 -8.46 10.83 6.44
N ARG A 128 -7.33 11.31 5.91
CA ARG A 128 -7.19 12.70 5.47
C ARG A 128 -8.18 13.05 4.35
N VAL A 129 -8.28 12.21 3.33
CA VAL A 129 -9.22 12.39 2.22
C VAL A 129 -10.67 12.36 2.73
N GLN A 130 -11.01 11.40 3.58
CA GLN A 130 -12.35 11.32 4.19
C GLN A 130 -12.70 12.58 4.99
N LYS A 131 -11.77 13.09 5.81
CA LYS A 131 -11.98 14.35 6.56
C LYS A 131 -12.18 15.54 5.63
N SER A 132 -11.40 15.65 4.56
CA SER A 132 -11.53 16.72 3.58
C SER A 132 -12.88 16.66 2.86
N ILE A 133 -13.34 15.47 2.47
CA ILE A 133 -14.66 15.26 1.87
C ILE A 133 -15.75 15.66 2.86
N ALA A 134 -15.69 15.17 4.10
CA ALA A 134 -16.67 15.50 5.13
C ALA A 134 -16.76 17.01 5.40
N GLN A 135 -15.62 17.71 5.41
CA GLN A 135 -15.58 19.17 5.55
C GLN A 135 -16.19 19.88 4.33
N GLY A 136 -15.90 19.40 3.12
CA GLY A 136 -16.49 19.93 1.89
C GLY A 136 -18.01 19.80 1.86
N LEU A 137 -18.52 18.62 2.20
CA LEU A 137 -19.96 18.34 2.26
C LEU A 137 -20.68 19.18 3.33
N LYS A 138 -20.05 19.38 4.50
CA LYS A 138 -20.58 20.29 5.53
C LYS A 138 -20.70 21.73 5.03
N LYS A 139 -19.71 22.21 4.26
CA LYS A 139 -19.75 23.56 3.67
C LYS A 139 -20.87 23.74 2.64
N THR A 140 -21.29 22.65 1.96
CA THR A 140 -22.38 22.68 0.97
C THR A 140 -23.74 22.33 1.56
N GLY A 141 -23.86 22.22 2.89
CA GLY A 141 -25.13 21.88 3.57
C GLY A 141 -25.56 20.41 3.44
N LEU A 142 -24.73 19.55 2.85
CA LEU A 142 -25.00 18.11 2.73
C LEU A 142 -24.45 17.38 3.96
N ASN A 143 -25.23 17.36 5.05
CA ASN A 143 -24.85 16.57 6.22
C ASN A 143 -25.08 15.07 5.90
N MET A 144 -24.00 14.34 5.62
CA MET A 144 -24.02 12.88 5.44
C MET A 144 -24.24 12.17 6.79
N SER A 145 -25.39 12.40 7.42
CA SER A 145 -25.85 11.55 8.51
C SER A 145 -26.30 10.21 7.93
N SER A 146 -25.73 9.13 8.48
CA SER A 146 -26.04 7.75 8.16
C SER A 146 -27.56 7.55 8.25
N SER A 147 -28.21 7.34 7.11
CA SER A 147 -29.61 6.96 7.03
C SER A 147 -29.71 5.97 5.88
N SER A 148 -30.48 4.92 6.09
CA SER A 148 -30.39 3.59 5.47
C SER A 148 -30.74 3.50 3.97
N LYS A 149 -30.90 4.62 3.26
CA LYS A 149 -31.18 4.65 1.81
C LYS A 149 -29.95 5.15 1.04
N THR A 150 -28.98 4.26 0.85
CA THR A 150 -27.65 4.56 0.25
C THR A 150 -27.71 4.92 -1.24
N ILE A 151 -28.68 4.36 -1.99
CA ILE A 151 -28.83 4.54 -3.44
C ILE A 151 -29.22 5.98 -3.81
N SER A 152 -30.12 6.61 -3.04
CA SER A 152 -30.56 7.99 -3.29
C SER A 152 -29.43 9.02 -3.02
N LYS A 153 -28.56 8.74 -2.05
CA LYS A 153 -27.49 9.67 -1.64
C LYS A 153 -26.36 9.76 -2.66
N PHE A 154 -26.02 8.66 -3.34
CA PHE A 154 -24.97 8.66 -4.35
C PHE A 154 -25.33 9.48 -5.59
N THR A 155 -26.57 9.34 -6.09
CA THR A 155 -27.06 10.14 -7.23
C THR A 155 -27.05 11.63 -6.92
N VAL A 156 -27.43 12.02 -5.69
CA VAL A 156 -27.37 13.41 -5.24
C VAL A 156 -25.93 13.94 -5.22
N LEU A 157 -24.96 13.12 -4.80
CA LEU A 157 -23.53 13.49 -4.82
C LEU A 157 -23.00 13.67 -6.25
N ILE A 158 -23.36 12.78 -7.17
CA ILE A 158 -22.99 12.91 -8.60
C ILE A 158 -23.55 14.22 -9.15
N ALA A 159 -24.85 14.47 -8.94
CA ALA A 159 -25.52 15.67 -9.42
C ALA A 159 -24.87 16.95 -8.86
N ASP A 160 -24.46 16.94 -7.59
CA ASP A 160 -23.78 18.09 -6.99
C ASP A 160 -22.37 18.32 -7.55
N CYS A 161 -21.61 17.24 -7.74
CA CYS A 161 -20.30 17.32 -8.37
C CYS A 161 -20.40 17.92 -9.78
N VAL A 162 -21.39 17.48 -10.57
CA VAL A 162 -21.68 18.02 -11.91
C VAL A 162 -22.01 19.51 -11.83
N ARG A 163 -22.90 19.94 -10.91
CA ARG A 163 -23.24 21.35 -10.71
C ARG A 163 -22.02 22.21 -10.35
N GLN A 164 -21.15 21.72 -9.46
CA GLN A 164 -19.93 22.43 -9.08
C GLN A 164 -18.95 22.58 -10.25
N ILE A 165 -18.76 21.52 -11.05
CA ILE A 165 -17.93 21.56 -12.25
C ILE A 165 -18.47 22.57 -13.25
N GLN A 166 -19.78 22.53 -13.54
CA GLN A 166 -20.44 23.46 -14.46
C GLN A 166 -20.35 24.92 -13.96
N SER A 167 -20.55 25.16 -12.66
CA SER A 167 -20.42 26.49 -12.07
C SER A 167 -19.00 27.06 -12.20
N LYS A 168 -17.97 26.25 -11.92
CA LYS A 168 -16.56 26.65 -12.13
C LYS A 168 -16.26 26.97 -13.59
N ARG A 169 -16.76 26.16 -14.53
CA ARG A 169 -16.60 26.39 -15.97
C ARG A 169 -17.26 27.70 -16.42
N ARG A 170 -18.50 27.97 -16.00
CA ARG A 170 -19.19 29.23 -16.31
C ARG A 170 -18.46 30.45 -15.76
N LYS A 171 -17.99 30.40 -14.51
CA LYS A 171 -17.19 31.48 -13.92
C LYS A 171 -15.88 31.73 -14.68
N SER A 172 -15.19 30.66 -15.08
CA SER A 172 -13.96 30.79 -15.89
C SER A 172 -14.22 31.38 -17.26
N LEU A 173 -15.35 31.01 -17.89
CA LEU A 173 -15.74 31.51 -19.21
C LEU A 173 -16.14 32.99 -19.15
N ASN A 174 -16.99 33.36 -18.20
CA ASN A 174 -17.38 34.76 -18.00
C ASN A 174 -16.15 35.63 -17.69
N ALA A 175 -15.25 35.17 -16.81
CA ALA A 175 -14.00 35.87 -16.53
C ALA A 175 -13.05 35.98 -17.73
N SER A 176 -13.16 35.11 -18.74
CA SER A 176 -12.42 35.24 -19.99
C SER A 176 -13.08 36.21 -20.97
N VAL A 177 -14.42 36.25 -21.02
CA VAL A 177 -15.19 37.19 -21.84
C VAL A 177 -15.00 38.62 -21.33
N ASP A 178 -15.08 38.84 -20.02
CA ASP A 178 -14.88 40.16 -19.40
C ASP A 178 -13.46 40.72 -19.68
N LYS A 179 -12.45 39.84 -19.76
CA LYS A 179 -11.07 40.20 -20.10
C LYS A 179 -10.86 40.54 -21.58
N ILE A 180 -11.72 40.02 -22.47
CA ILE A 180 -11.69 40.34 -23.90
C ILE A 180 -12.37 41.68 -24.10
N ALA A 181 -13.56 41.88 -23.53
CA ALA A 181 -14.30 43.14 -23.61
C ALA A 181 -13.49 44.35 -23.08
N SER A 182 -12.76 44.17 -21.98
CA SER A 182 -11.89 45.23 -21.43
C SER A 182 -10.59 45.50 -22.19
N LYS A 183 -10.23 44.65 -23.17
CA LYS A 183 -9.12 44.92 -24.11
C LYS A 183 -9.58 45.70 -25.33
N ASP A 184 -10.78 45.42 -25.85
CA ASP A 184 -11.35 46.14 -26.99
C ASP A 184 -11.67 47.60 -26.64
N GLU A 185 -12.08 47.90 -25.40
CA GLU A 185 -12.36 49.27 -24.93
C GLU A 185 -11.10 50.15 -24.77
N LYS A 186 -9.90 49.56 -24.78
CA LYS A 186 -8.61 50.29 -24.66
C LYS A 186 -7.94 50.60 -26.01
N LEU A 187 -8.55 50.15 -27.10
CA LEU A 187 -8.06 50.29 -28.48
C LEU A 187 -8.96 51.18 -29.35
N SER A 188 -10.04 51.74 -28.78
CA SER A 188 -10.88 52.78 -29.38
C SER A 188 -10.61 54.12 -28.70
#